data_AF-A0A964WRT6-F1
#
_entry.id   AF-A0A964WRT6-F1
#
_cell.length_a   1.000
_cell.length_b   1.000
_cell.length_c   1.000
_cell.angle_alpha   90.00
_cell.angle_beta   90.00
_cell.angle_gamma   90.00
#
_symmetry.space_group_name_H-M   'P 1'
#
loop_
_entity.id
_entity.type
_entity.pdbx_description
1 polymer ?
#
loop_
_entity_poly.entity_id
_entity_poly.type
_entity_poly.pdbx_seq_one_letter_code
_entity_poly.pdbx_strand_id
1 'polypeptide(L)'
;MPEAEKQNLVRALDDLFHLSALQADWKDLDEDAVAESLASVLVKTLRADFAYVSIATLHVVVELAYGPSGRLPPAFVPTVRNSLLSAVTDGGKIVSPVSGNQVTVHATPIGNHGEATLIVASERPDFPTDVETLLQRMAASQAMLELRRRETTAPSAYLARLIEASSDFIGIMNLQGRPLFVNPAGLQHVGLADMREASELHIADFLAIGDRDQLRYGVWHRLLSEGHWTGMLRLLNTKSKEARPFLFDCYRLDLPPTGPVAIGIIGKEVSSTSKTSIELKDGTSPAISDEREEAAARLQSLSERERQVLVRLADGQAHKEIAHDLGISVRTVEVHRSRMLRRLGVKTVAEAIKLAVLAGLKE
;
A
#
# COMPACT_ATOMS: atom_id res chain seq x y z
N MET A 1 38.49 -35.94 -13.27
CA MET A 1 37.47 -35.02 -13.80
C MET A 1 37.69 -34.91 -15.30
N PRO A 2 36.70 -35.26 -16.15
CA PRO A 2 36.81 -35.14 -17.60
C PRO A 2 37.05 -33.68 -18.04
N GLU A 3 37.82 -33.47 -19.11
CA GLU A 3 38.19 -32.13 -19.61
C GLU A 3 36.95 -31.27 -19.96
N ALA A 4 35.85 -31.90 -20.39
CA ALA A 4 34.58 -31.23 -20.66
C ALA A 4 33.91 -30.66 -19.39
N GLU A 5 34.00 -31.34 -18.24
CA GLU A 5 33.49 -30.83 -16.96
C GLU A 5 34.31 -29.62 -16.49
N LYS A 6 35.62 -29.64 -16.72
CA LYS A 6 36.52 -28.53 -16.36
C LYS A 6 36.23 -27.28 -17.18
N GLN A 7 36.01 -27.45 -18.49
CA GLN A 7 35.64 -26.33 -19.38
C GLN A 7 34.25 -25.78 -19.05
N ASN A 8 33.28 -26.63 -18.72
CA ASN A 8 31.95 -26.19 -18.27
C ASN A 8 32.01 -25.41 -16.96
N LEU A 9 32.86 -25.84 -16.00
CA LEU A 9 33.03 -25.16 -14.72
C LEU A 9 33.70 -23.78 -14.88
N VAL A 10 34.74 -23.69 -15.71
CA VAL A 10 35.42 -22.41 -16.00
C VAL A 10 34.46 -21.43 -16.67
N ARG A 11 33.67 -21.91 -17.64
CA ARG A 11 32.64 -21.08 -18.28
C ARG A 11 31.58 -20.60 -17.30
N ALA A 12 31.10 -21.49 -16.42
CA ALA A 12 30.15 -21.13 -15.37
C ALA A 12 30.72 -20.10 -14.38
N LEU A 13 32.00 -20.20 -14.04
CA LEU A 13 32.70 -19.23 -13.20
C LEU A 13 32.80 -17.86 -13.89
N ASP A 14 33.16 -17.82 -15.18
CA ASP A 14 33.19 -16.57 -15.95
C ASP A 14 31.78 -15.94 -16.03
N ASP A 15 30.75 -16.75 -16.26
CA ASP A 15 29.35 -16.31 -16.27
C ASP A 15 28.91 -15.76 -14.89
N LEU A 16 29.34 -16.39 -13.79
CA LEU A 16 29.14 -15.89 -12.42
C LEU A 16 29.86 -14.56 -12.17
N PHE A 17 31.10 -14.41 -12.68
CA PHE A 17 31.86 -13.15 -12.59
C PHE A 17 31.19 -12.03 -13.38
N HIS A 18 30.71 -12.32 -14.59
CA HIS A 18 29.97 -11.34 -15.38
C HIS A 18 28.67 -10.92 -14.70
N LEU A 19 27.92 -11.86 -14.13
CA LEU A 19 26.68 -11.55 -13.41
C LEU A 19 26.90 -10.74 -12.11
N SER A 20 28.01 -10.98 -11.41
CA SER A 20 28.35 -10.22 -10.20
C SER A 20 28.89 -8.82 -10.51
N ALA A 21 29.60 -8.64 -11.63
CA ALA A 21 30.06 -7.33 -12.10
C ALA A 21 28.90 -6.38 -12.45
N LEU A 22 27.77 -6.91 -12.95
CA LEU A 22 26.58 -6.12 -13.29
C LEU A 22 26.03 -5.30 -12.12
N GLN A 23 26.20 -5.74 -10.88
CA GLN A 23 25.71 -5.00 -9.71
C GLN A 23 26.38 -3.62 -9.57
N ALA A 24 27.63 -3.49 -10.02
CA ALA A 24 28.31 -2.20 -10.00
C ALA A 24 27.73 -1.26 -11.07
N ASP A 25 27.40 -1.80 -12.24
CA ASP A 25 26.84 -1.06 -13.39
C ASP A 25 25.35 -0.70 -13.18
N TRP A 26 24.63 -1.46 -12.35
CA TRP A 26 23.23 -1.21 -12.03
C TRP A 26 23.01 -0.06 -11.06
N LYS A 27 24.04 0.57 -10.49
CA LYS A 27 23.87 1.64 -9.49
C LYS A 27 23.10 2.85 -10.01
N ASP A 28 23.24 3.19 -11.30
CA ASP A 28 22.71 4.44 -11.88
C ASP A 28 21.57 4.21 -12.90
N LEU A 29 21.17 2.96 -13.15
CA LEU A 29 20.09 2.62 -14.08
C LEU A 29 18.69 2.89 -13.49
N ASP A 30 17.59 2.77 -14.22
CA ASP A 30 16.23 2.71 -13.64
C ASP A 30 15.79 1.25 -13.47
N GLU A 31 14.65 0.99 -12.82
CA GLU A 31 14.21 -0.39 -12.53
C GLU A 31 13.93 -1.19 -13.80
N ASP A 32 13.43 -0.51 -14.84
CA ASP A 32 13.21 -1.05 -16.18
C ASP A 32 14.54 -1.47 -16.82
N ALA A 33 15.58 -0.63 -16.75
CA ALA A 33 16.90 -0.91 -17.29
C ALA A 33 17.66 -1.99 -16.49
N VAL A 34 17.45 -2.10 -15.18
CA VAL A 34 17.97 -3.22 -14.38
C VAL A 34 17.35 -4.54 -14.83
N ALA A 35 16.02 -4.59 -14.98
CA ALA A 35 15.32 -5.77 -15.46
C ALA A 35 15.71 -6.12 -16.91
N GLU A 36 15.89 -5.11 -17.77
CA GLU A 36 16.32 -5.29 -19.15
C GLU A 36 17.76 -5.81 -19.24
N SER A 37 18.67 -5.25 -18.43
CA SER A 37 20.06 -5.70 -18.33
C SER A 37 20.15 -7.15 -17.86
N LEU A 38 19.41 -7.50 -16.80
CA LEU A 38 19.29 -8.86 -16.30
C LEU A 38 18.80 -9.82 -17.39
N ALA A 39 17.70 -9.49 -18.06
CA ALA A 39 17.12 -10.32 -19.11
C ALA A 39 18.07 -10.47 -20.31
N SER A 40 18.74 -9.39 -20.74
CA SER A 40 19.70 -9.44 -21.84
C SER A 40 20.87 -10.36 -21.53
N VAL A 41 21.40 -10.34 -20.31
CA VAL A 41 22.54 -11.18 -19.94
C VAL A 41 22.12 -12.64 -19.90
N LEU A 42 20.98 -12.96 -19.28
CA LEU A 42 20.48 -14.33 -19.22
C LEU A 42 20.19 -14.91 -20.61
N VAL A 43 19.59 -14.14 -21.52
CA VAL A 43 19.35 -14.59 -22.90
C VAL A 43 20.65 -14.94 -23.62
N LYS A 44 21.68 -14.10 -23.47
CA LYS A 44 22.99 -14.32 -24.10
C LYS A 44 23.74 -15.49 -23.47
N THR A 45 23.84 -15.51 -22.14
CA THR A 45 24.62 -16.50 -21.37
C THR A 45 24.01 -17.89 -21.48
N LEU A 46 22.68 -18.00 -21.32
CA LEU A 46 21.98 -19.29 -21.32
C LEU A 46 21.59 -19.77 -22.73
N ARG A 47 21.86 -18.96 -23.77
CA ARG A 47 21.36 -19.19 -25.14
C ARG A 47 19.86 -19.42 -25.13
N ALA A 48 19.16 -18.58 -24.38
CA ALA A 48 17.72 -18.67 -24.22
C ALA A 48 17.03 -18.12 -25.48
N ASP A 49 15.85 -18.66 -25.76
CA ASP A 49 14.98 -18.13 -26.81
C ASP A 49 14.30 -16.84 -26.35
N PHE A 50 13.92 -16.76 -25.07
CA PHE A 50 13.57 -15.50 -24.42
C PHE A 50 13.70 -15.58 -22.90
N ALA A 51 13.78 -14.41 -22.27
CA ALA A 51 13.62 -14.24 -20.84
C ALA A 51 12.45 -13.30 -20.56
N TYR A 52 11.67 -13.61 -19.54
CA TYR A 52 10.58 -12.79 -19.04
C TYR A 52 10.87 -12.43 -17.58
N VAL A 53 10.76 -11.15 -17.26
CA VAL A 53 10.99 -10.63 -15.91
C VAL A 53 9.72 -9.90 -15.49
N SER A 54 9.15 -10.35 -14.38
CA SER A 54 8.05 -9.69 -13.70
C SER A 54 8.48 -9.34 -12.30
N ILE A 55 8.43 -8.07 -11.95
CA ILE A 55 8.69 -7.55 -10.61
C ILE A 55 7.42 -6.82 -10.20
N ALA A 56 6.86 -7.24 -9.07
CA ALA A 56 5.65 -6.69 -8.48
C ALA A 56 5.91 -6.49 -6.98
N THR A 57 6.60 -5.39 -6.67
CA THR A 57 6.79 -4.92 -5.28
C THR A 57 5.75 -3.84 -4.97
N LEU A 58 5.73 -3.35 -3.72
CA LEU A 58 4.85 -2.27 -3.30
C LEU A 58 5.14 -0.93 -4.02
N HIS A 59 6.34 -0.77 -4.59
CA HIS A 59 6.82 0.48 -5.18
C HIS A 59 7.17 0.38 -6.66
N VAL A 60 7.47 -0.83 -7.15
CA VAL A 60 7.99 -1.08 -8.50
C VAL A 60 7.18 -2.20 -9.13
N VAL A 61 6.53 -1.87 -10.25
CA VAL A 61 5.91 -2.85 -11.15
C VAL A 61 6.65 -2.78 -12.47
N VAL A 62 7.47 -3.79 -12.75
CA VAL A 62 8.20 -3.93 -14.01
C VAL A 62 7.80 -5.26 -14.63
N GLU A 63 7.32 -5.22 -15.87
CA GLU A 63 6.97 -6.41 -16.63
C GLU A 63 7.56 -6.28 -18.02
N LEU A 64 8.49 -7.17 -18.36
CA LEU A 64 9.12 -7.17 -19.68
C LEU A 64 9.47 -8.57 -20.15
N ALA A 65 9.55 -8.70 -21.46
CA ALA A 65 10.07 -9.88 -22.13
C ALA A 65 11.18 -9.46 -23.08
N TYR A 66 12.25 -10.26 -23.14
CA TYR A 66 13.48 -9.96 -23.86
C TYR A 66 13.88 -11.17 -24.69
N GLY A 67 14.16 -10.96 -25.97
CA GLY A 67 14.63 -11.99 -26.90
C GLY A 67 16.03 -11.70 -27.44
N PRO A 68 16.54 -12.53 -28.37
CA PRO A 68 17.88 -12.38 -28.94
C PRO A 68 18.08 -11.05 -29.67
N SER A 69 16.99 -10.54 -30.26
CA SER A 69 16.97 -9.28 -31.01
C SER A 69 16.69 -8.04 -30.15
N GLY A 70 16.54 -8.19 -28.83
CA GLY A 70 16.25 -7.11 -27.90
C GLY A 70 14.91 -7.25 -27.16
N ARG A 71 14.46 -6.15 -26.55
CA ARG A 71 13.19 -6.07 -25.82
C ARG A 71 12.00 -6.33 -26.75
N LEU A 72 11.10 -7.21 -26.34
CA LEU A 72 9.87 -7.49 -27.08
C LEU A 72 8.87 -6.35 -26.92
N PRO A 73 8.00 -6.08 -27.91
CA PRO A 73 7.04 -4.98 -27.82
C PRO A 73 6.07 -5.19 -26.65
N PRO A 74 5.68 -4.13 -25.90
CA PRO A 74 4.80 -4.24 -24.74
C PRO A 74 3.46 -4.96 -25.01
N ALA A 75 2.94 -4.85 -26.23
CA ALA A 75 1.71 -5.53 -26.65
C ALA A 75 1.81 -7.07 -26.62
N PHE A 76 3.03 -7.63 -26.68
CA PHE A 76 3.26 -9.08 -26.63
C PHE A 76 3.40 -9.61 -25.20
N VAL A 77 3.67 -8.74 -24.22
CA VAL A 77 3.89 -9.12 -22.83
C VAL A 77 2.68 -9.83 -22.20
N PRO A 78 1.41 -9.37 -22.38
CA PRO A 78 0.24 -10.09 -21.88
C PRO A 78 0.08 -11.49 -22.48
N THR A 79 0.41 -11.66 -23.77
CA THR A 79 0.35 -12.94 -24.46
C THR A 79 1.39 -13.90 -23.89
N VAL A 80 2.62 -13.44 -23.70
CA VAL A 80 3.71 -14.21 -23.07
C VAL A 80 3.29 -14.63 -21.65
N ARG A 81 2.82 -13.69 -20.83
CA ARG A 81 2.34 -13.97 -19.46
C ARG A 81 1.25 -15.03 -19.43
N ASN A 82 0.24 -14.94 -20.30
CA ASN A 82 -0.86 -15.89 -20.33
C ASN A 82 -0.38 -17.31 -20.71
N SER A 83 0.53 -17.42 -21.69
CA SER A 83 1.15 -18.70 -22.05
C SER A 83 2.02 -19.28 -20.92
N LEU A 84 2.67 -18.41 -20.14
CA LEU A 84 3.48 -18.81 -18.99
C LEU A 84 2.64 -19.29 -17.80
N LEU A 85 1.51 -18.64 -17.53
CA LEU A 85 0.56 -19.06 -16.50
C LEU A 85 0.03 -20.48 -16.75
N SER A 86 -0.19 -20.87 -18.00
CA SER A 86 -0.55 -22.25 -18.36
C SER A 86 0.62 -23.26 -18.25
N ALA A 87 1.87 -22.80 -18.39
CA ALA A 87 3.05 -23.66 -18.41
C ALA A 87 3.54 -24.05 -17.02
N VAL A 88 3.36 -23.16 -16.03
CA VAL A 88 3.72 -23.40 -14.63
C VAL A 88 2.86 -24.52 -14.02
N THR A 89 1.69 -24.81 -14.59
CA THR A 89 0.82 -25.93 -14.19
C THR A 89 1.10 -27.26 -14.92
N ASP A 90 1.60 -27.23 -16.17
CA ASP A 90 1.67 -28.41 -17.07
C ASP A 90 3.09 -28.89 -17.41
N GLY A 91 4.08 -28.63 -16.55
CA GLY A 91 5.43 -29.19 -16.72
C GLY A 91 6.31 -28.42 -17.72
N GLY A 92 6.07 -27.12 -17.88
CA GLY A 92 7.10 -26.19 -18.34
C GLY A 92 7.44 -26.24 -19.83
N LYS A 93 6.53 -26.62 -20.73
CA LYS A 93 6.75 -26.46 -22.18
C LYS A 93 5.68 -25.58 -22.81
N ILE A 94 6.10 -24.62 -23.64
CA ILE A 94 5.19 -23.75 -24.40
C ILE A 94 5.63 -23.64 -25.86
N VAL A 95 4.76 -23.08 -26.69
CA VAL A 95 5.18 -22.52 -27.98
C VAL A 95 5.73 -21.12 -27.74
N SER A 96 6.97 -20.88 -28.14
CA SER A 96 7.60 -19.58 -27.97
C SER A 96 6.84 -18.51 -28.75
N PRO A 97 6.50 -17.37 -28.11
CA PRO A 97 5.95 -16.23 -28.80
C PRO A 97 6.99 -15.49 -29.67
N VAL A 98 8.27 -15.85 -29.56
CA VAL A 98 9.38 -15.24 -30.31
C VAL A 98 9.74 -16.09 -31.54
N SER A 99 10.08 -17.36 -31.34
CA SER A 99 10.50 -18.25 -32.42
C SER A 99 9.36 -19.07 -33.04
N GLY A 100 8.24 -19.23 -32.33
CA GLY A 100 7.15 -20.13 -32.72
C GLY A 100 7.46 -21.61 -32.50
N ASN A 101 8.61 -21.95 -31.92
CA ASN A 101 9.01 -23.33 -31.64
C ASN A 101 8.60 -23.77 -30.24
N GLN A 102 8.64 -25.08 -29.98
CA GLN A 102 8.42 -25.60 -28.65
C GLN A 102 9.65 -25.33 -27.76
N VAL A 103 9.45 -24.59 -26.67
CA VAL A 103 10.50 -24.24 -25.69
C VAL A 103 10.16 -24.80 -24.33
N THR A 104 11.20 -25.20 -23.60
CA THR A 104 11.14 -25.51 -22.18
C THR A 104 11.35 -24.24 -21.36
N VAL A 105 10.50 -24.02 -20.38
CA VAL A 105 10.41 -22.84 -19.55
C VAL A 105 10.79 -23.20 -18.13
N HIS A 106 11.70 -22.43 -17.54
CA HIS A 106 12.05 -22.54 -16.13
C HIS A 106 11.72 -21.23 -15.41
N ALA A 107 10.85 -21.32 -14.40
CA ALA A 107 10.46 -20.20 -13.57
C ALA A 107 11.25 -20.22 -12.26
N THR A 108 11.97 -19.13 -12.01
CA THR A 108 12.70 -18.89 -10.78
C THR A 108 11.97 -17.79 -10.00
N PRO A 109 11.29 -18.13 -8.89
CA PRO A 109 10.71 -17.11 -8.02
C PRO A 109 11.83 -16.29 -7.38
N ILE A 110 11.56 -15.00 -7.23
CA ILE A 110 12.47 -14.01 -6.64
C ILE A 110 11.79 -13.44 -5.37
N GLY A 111 12.47 -13.54 -4.23
CA GLY A 111 11.95 -13.12 -2.93
C GLY A 111 11.11 -14.19 -2.21
N ASN A 112 10.77 -13.93 -0.94
CA ASN A 112 10.11 -14.90 -0.05
C ASN A 112 8.60 -15.04 -0.32
N HIS A 113 8.00 -14.14 -1.10
CA HIS A 113 6.54 -14.07 -1.31
C HIS A 113 6.14 -14.00 -2.80
N GLY A 114 7.04 -14.31 -3.73
CA GLY A 114 6.75 -14.21 -5.17
C GLY A 114 6.71 -12.76 -5.70
N GLU A 115 7.40 -11.85 -5.01
CA GLU A 115 7.48 -10.41 -5.33
C GLU A 115 8.10 -10.15 -6.70
N ALA A 116 8.93 -11.07 -7.20
CA ALA A 116 9.33 -11.07 -8.58
C ALA A 116 9.44 -12.50 -9.11
N THR A 117 9.33 -12.68 -10.42
CA THR A 117 9.49 -13.95 -11.11
C THR A 117 10.37 -13.73 -12.33
N LEU A 118 11.47 -14.46 -12.38
CA LEU A 118 12.30 -14.58 -13.58
C LEU A 118 11.92 -15.87 -14.28
N ILE A 119 11.64 -15.78 -15.56
CA ILE A 119 11.34 -16.92 -16.41
C ILE A 119 12.32 -16.93 -17.56
N VAL A 120 12.95 -18.07 -17.81
CA VAL A 120 13.83 -18.26 -18.97
C VAL A 120 13.31 -19.44 -19.78
N ALA A 121 13.24 -19.27 -21.09
CA ALA A 121 12.77 -20.29 -22.01
C ALA A 121 13.86 -20.65 -23.02
N SER A 122 14.06 -21.94 -23.26
CA SER A 122 15.02 -22.45 -24.26
C SER A 122 14.45 -23.63 -25.02
N GLU A 123 14.79 -23.73 -26.31
CA GLU A 123 14.45 -24.88 -27.17
C GLU A 123 15.29 -26.13 -26.82
N ARG A 124 16.30 -25.96 -25.97
CA ARG A 124 17.22 -27.02 -25.58
C ARG A 124 16.52 -28.10 -24.76
N PRO A 125 16.70 -29.39 -25.10
CA PRO A 125 16.07 -30.49 -24.38
C PRO A 125 16.71 -30.77 -23.01
N ASP A 126 17.96 -30.34 -22.81
CA ASP A 126 18.72 -30.47 -21.57
C ASP A 126 18.56 -29.26 -20.63
N PHE A 127 17.71 -28.29 -20.99
CA PHE A 127 17.50 -27.07 -20.23
C PHE A 127 16.37 -27.23 -19.19
N PRO A 128 16.54 -26.68 -17.97
CA PRO A 128 17.79 -26.12 -17.43
C PRO A 128 18.70 -27.20 -16.85
N THR A 129 20.01 -27.02 -17.00
CA THR A 129 20.99 -27.80 -16.23
C THR A 129 21.09 -27.31 -14.77
N ASP A 130 21.71 -28.08 -13.88
CA ASP A 130 21.91 -27.70 -12.48
C ASP A 130 22.65 -26.36 -12.34
N VAL A 131 23.69 -26.17 -13.17
CA VAL A 131 24.49 -24.94 -13.19
C VAL A 131 23.66 -23.76 -13.68
N GLU A 132 22.88 -23.92 -14.75
CA GLU A 132 22.01 -22.87 -15.30
C GLU A 132 20.89 -22.51 -14.31
N THR A 133 20.40 -23.47 -13.55
CA THR A 133 19.42 -23.25 -12.46
C THR A 133 20.02 -22.38 -11.35
N LEU A 134 21.26 -22.67 -10.95
CA LEU A 134 21.98 -21.87 -9.95
C LEU A 134 22.28 -20.45 -10.45
N LEU A 135 22.68 -20.30 -11.71
CA LEU A 135 22.91 -19.00 -12.35
C LEU A 135 21.63 -18.15 -12.35
N GLN A 136 20.49 -18.72 -12.74
CA GLN A 136 19.20 -18.03 -12.71
C GLN A 136 18.82 -17.58 -11.29
N ARG A 137 18.98 -18.45 -10.28
CA ARG A 137 18.70 -18.12 -8.87
C ARG A 137 19.59 -17.01 -8.32
N MET A 138 20.87 -17.05 -8.67
CA MET A 138 21.81 -16.01 -8.25
C MET A 138 21.46 -14.68 -8.90
N ALA A 139 21.26 -14.66 -10.23
CA ALA A 139 20.90 -13.45 -10.96
C ALA A 139 19.60 -12.82 -10.42
N ALA A 140 18.59 -13.65 -10.16
CA ALA A 140 17.35 -13.25 -9.49
C ALA A 140 17.60 -12.61 -8.12
N SER A 141 18.40 -13.26 -7.27
CA SER A 141 18.70 -12.78 -5.92
C SER A 141 19.47 -11.45 -5.94
N GLN A 142 20.44 -11.29 -6.85
CA GLN A 142 21.21 -10.05 -6.99
C GLN A 142 20.36 -8.89 -7.51
N ALA A 143 19.47 -9.13 -8.47
CA ALA A 143 18.52 -8.13 -8.94
C ALA A 143 17.59 -7.68 -7.81
N MET A 144 17.11 -8.61 -6.98
CA MET A 144 16.26 -8.27 -5.84
C MET A 144 16.97 -7.39 -4.80
N LEU A 145 18.23 -7.68 -4.50
CA LEU A 145 19.01 -6.89 -3.56
C LEU A 145 19.18 -5.44 -4.04
N GLU A 146 19.45 -5.24 -5.33
CA GLU A 146 19.62 -3.89 -5.88
C GLU A 146 18.28 -3.13 -5.95
N LEU A 147 17.19 -3.80 -6.32
CA LEU A 147 15.84 -3.22 -6.28
C LEU A 147 15.44 -2.80 -4.86
N ARG A 148 15.66 -3.66 -3.85
CA ARG A 148 15.41 -3.34 -2.44
C ARG A 148 16.27 -2.19 -1.91
N ARG A 149 17.53 -2.10 -2.36
CA ARG A 149 18.44 -1.00 -2.00
C ARG A 149 17.93 0.36 -2.51
N ARG A 150 17.24 0.38 -3.64
CA ARG A 150 16.66 1.59 -4.23
C ARG A 150 15.36 2.03 -3.56
N GLU A 151 14.53 1.08 -3.12
CA GLU A 151 13.39 1.37 -2.22
C GLU A 151 13.85 2.15 -0.97
N THR A 152 15.11 1.97 -0.55
CA THR A 152 15.69 2.67 0.60
C THR A 152 16.20 4.10 0.32
N THR A 153 16.19 4.61 -0.92
CA THR A 153 17.10 5.75 -1.25
C THR A 153 16.48 7.09 -1.73
N ALA A 154 15.24 7.25 -2.24
CA ALA A 154 14.83 8.60 -2.70
C ALA A 154 13.42 9.14 -2.34
N PRO A 155 12.28 8.44 -2.50
CA PRO A 155 11.00 8.93 -1.95
C PRO A 155 10.46 8.08 -0.80
N SER A 156 10.55 6.75 -0.90
CA SER A 156 10.09 5.82 0.13
C SER A 156 10.90 5.90 1.42
N ALA A 157 12.19 6.28 1.35
CA ALA A 157 13.01 6.54 2.53
C ALA A 157 12.53 7.75 3.34
N TYR A 158 12.19 8.86 2.67
CA TYR A 158 11.65 10.02 3.35
C TYR A 158 10.25 9.74 3.89
N LEU A 159 9.40 9.03 3.14
CA LEU A 159 8.09 8.59 3.62
C LEU A 159 8.20 7.64 4.82
N ALA A 160 9.10 6.66 4.78
CA ALA A 160 9.37 5.76 5.90
C ALA A 160 9.85 6.54 7.12
N ARG A 161 10.79 7.49 6.95
CA ARG A 161 11.23 8.36 8.04
C ARG A 161 10.14 9.28 8.57
N LEU A 162 9.25 9.77 7.71
CA LEU A 162 8.09 10.57 8.13
C LEU A 162 7.10 9.72 8.92
N ILE A 163 6.83 8.48 8.48
CA ILE A 163 5.96 7.53 9.17
C ILE A 163 6.57 7.13 10.52
N GLU A 164 7.87 6.88 10.57
CA GLU A 164 8.61 6.56 11.80
C GLU A 164 8.69 7.73 12.77
N ALA A 165 8.83 8.96 12.27
CA ALA A 165 8.87 10.17 13.07
C ALA A 165 7.48 10.68 13.50
N SER A 166 6.41 10.18 12.88
CA SER A 166 5.04 10.56 13.22
C SER A 166 4.65 10.05 14.61
N SER A 167 3.99 10.91 15.39
CA SER A 167 3.38 10.55 16.67
C SER A 167 2.02 9.87 16.51
N ASP A 168 1.42 9.93 15.32
CA ASP A 168 0.14 9.29 15.05
C ASP A 168 0.34 7.78 14.87
N PHE A 169 -0.69 6.99 15.19
CA PHE A 169 -0.71 5.56 14.90
C PHE A 169 -0.78 5.37 13.39
N ILE A 170 0.18 4.67 12.80
CA ILE A 170 0.15 4.31 11.38
C ILE A 170 0.37 2.81 11.28
N GLY A 171 -0.52 2.12 10.59
CA GLY A 171 -0.43 0.67 10.38
C GLY A 171 -0.95 0.23 9.03
N ILE A 172 -0.47 -0.93 8.58
CA ILE A 172 -0.97 -1.66 7.42
C ILE A 172 -1.28 -3.07 7.88
N MET A 173 -2.44 -3.60 7.49
CA MET A 173 -2.83 -4.98 7.77
C MET A 173 -3.28 -5.70 6.50
N ASN A 174 -3.22 -7.02 6.52
CA ASN A 174 -3.83 -7.83 5.47
C ASN A 174 -5.37 -7.84 5.61
N LEU A 175 -6.05 -8.41 4.62
CA LEU A 175 -7.52 -8.49 4.61
C LEU A 175 -8.09 -9.42 5.71
N GLN A 176 -7.25 -10.26 6.32
CA GLN A 176 -7.61 -11.11 7.46
C GLN A 176 -7.42 -10.39 8.80
N GLY A 177 -7.10 -9.10 8.81
CA GLY A 177 -6.96 -8.30 10.03
C GLY A 177 -5.66 -8.55 10.80
N ARG A 178 -4.63 -9.13 10.18
CA ARG A 178 -3.29 -9.29 10.78
C ARG A 178 -2.36 -8.15 10.37
N PRO A 179 -1.63 -7.52 11.31
CA PRO A 179 -0.68 -6.46 10.98
C PRO A 179 0.45 -6.94 10.06
N LEU A 180 0.71 -6.16 9.00
CA LEU A 180 1.86 -6.28 8.11
C LEU A 180 2.94 -5.24 8.46
N PHE A 181 2.50 -4.05 8.88
CA PHE A 181 3.37 -2.95 9.30
C PHE A 181 2.66 -2.11 10.38
N VAL A 182 3.42 -1.59 11.34
CA VAL A 182 2.99 -0.61 12.34
C VAL A 182 4.20 0.26 12.66
N ASN A 183 4.01 1.57 12.68
CA ASN A 183 5.10 2.49 13.03
C ASN A 183 5.46 2.41 14.53
N PRO A 184 6.61 2.96 14.96
CA PRO A 184 7.04 2.91 16.36
C PRO A 184 6.02 3.50 17.34
N ALA A 185 5.38 4.63 17.00
CA ALA A 185 4.33 5.23 17.82
C ALA A 185 3.14 4.28 17.98
N GLY A 186 2.70 3.64 16.88
CA GLY A 186 1.62 2.67 16.92
C GLY A 186 1.91 1.48 17.82
N LEU A 187 3.12 0.90 17.72
CA LEU A 187 3.58 -0.18 18.60
C LEU A 187 3.58 0.24 20.07
N GLN A 188 4.04 1.46 20.38
CA GLN A 188 4.00 2.01 21.73
C GLN A 188 2.56 2.16 22.24
N HIS A 189 1.63 2.63 21.40
CA HIS A 189 0.23 2.78 21.79
C HIS A 189 -0.44 1.44 22.13
N VAL A 190 -0.16 0.38 21.36
CA VAL A 190 -0.68 -0.97 21.63
C VAL A 190 0.14 -1.76 22.66
N GLY A 191 1.30 -1.26 23.08
CA GLY A 191 2.13 -1.85 24.12
C GLY A 191 3.05 -2.98 23.64
N LEU A 192 3.34 -3.07 22.35
CA LEU A 192 4.19 -4.11 21.79
C LEU A 192 5.64 -3.66 21.68
N ALA A 193 6.57 -4.61 21.77
CA ALA A 193 8.00 -4.30 21.66
C ALA A 193 8.47 -4.15 20.21
N ASP A 194 7.91 -4.95 19.31
CA ASP A 194 8.29 -4.98 17.91
C ASP A 194 7.15 -5.48 16.99
N MET A 195 7.43 -5.45 15.69
CA MET A 195 6.50 -5.91 14.65
C MET A 195 6.25 -7.41 14.65
N ARG A 196 7.17 -8.22 15.19
CA ARG A 196 7.02 -9.68 15.20
C ARG A 196 5.86 -10.06 16.12
N GLU A 197 5.83 -9.49 17.31
CA GLU A 197 4.71 -9.64 18.26
C GLU A 197 3.38 -9.16 17.66
N ALA A 198 3.40 -8.04 16.92
CA ALA A 198 2.22 -7.49 16.29
C ALA A 198 1.61 -8.42 15.22
N SER A 199 2.45 -9.05 14.40
CA SER A 199 2.00 -9.90 13.28
C SER A 199 1.30 -11.20 13.71
N GLU A 200 1.54 -11.66 14.94
CA GLU A 200 0.95 -12.88 15.50
C GLU A 200 -0.49 -12.64 16.00
N LEU A 201 -0.83 -11.40 16.32
CA LEU A 201 -2.12 -10.99 16.88
C LEU A 201 -3.10 -10.52 15.80
N HIS A 202 -4.39 -10.52 16.13
CA HIS A 202 -5.44 -10.01 15.26
C HIS A 202 -5.84 -8.59 15.68
N ILE A 203 -6.25 -7.73 14.73
CA ILE A 203 -6.59 -6.32 15.00
C ILE A 203 -7.64 -6.14 16.12
N ALA A 204 -8.55 -7.11 16.26
CA ALA A 204 -9.56 -7.12 17.33
C ALA A 204 -8.95 -7.23 18.74
N ASP A 205 -7.75 -7.79 18.89
CA ASP A 205 -7.03 -7.91 20.15
C ASP A 205 -6.55 -6.55 20.68
N PHE A 206 -6.38 -5.58 19.78
CA PHE A 206 -6.01 -4.20 20.10
C PHE A 206 -7.21 -3.27 20.28
N LEU A 207 -8.45 -3.77 20.26
CA LEU A 207 -9.64 -2.97 20.49
C LEU A 207 -10.32 -3.33 21.80
N ALA A 208 -10.91 -2.31 22.45
CA ALA A 208 -11.80 -2.54 23.59
C ALA A 208 -12.94 -3.48 23.20
N ILE A 209 -13.35 -4.35 24.13
CA ILE A 209 -14.35 -5.40 23.87
C ILE A 209 -15.64 -4.82 23.26
N GLY A 210 -16.11 -3.68 23.77
CA GLY A 210 -17.33 -3.03 23.28
C GLY A 210 -17.25 -2.49 21.86
N ASP A 211 -16.06 -2.34 21.29
CA ASP A 211 -15.85 -1.77 19.95
C ASP A 211 -15.59 -2.87 18.90
N ARG A 212 -15.46 -4.14 19.32
CA ARG A 212 -15.19 -5.29 18.44
C ARG A 212 -16.37 -5.61 17.52
N ASP A 213 -17.60 -5.42 17.99
CA ASP A 213 -18.80 -5.64 17.17
C ASP A 213 -18.93 -4.56 16.09
N GLN A 214 -18.60 -3.31 16.43
CA GLN A 214 -18.54 -2.23 15.44
C GLN A 214 -17.49 -2.52 14.38
N LEU A 215 -16.32 -3.02 14.77
CA LEU A 215 -15.30 -3.48 13.83
C LEU A 215 -15.87 -4.58 12.90
N ARG A 216 -16.43 -5.65 13.47
CA ARG A 216 -16.91 -6.84 12.74
C ARG A 216 -18.06 -6.54 11.78
N TYR A 217 -19.04 -5.74 12.20
CA TYR A 217 -20.31 -5.57 11.48
C TYR A 217 -20.44 -4.22 10.78
N GLY A 218 -19.64 -3.21 11.16
CA GLY A 218 -19.71 -1.87 10.58
C GLY A 218 -18.48 -1.53 9.73
N VAL A 219 -17.30 -1.57 10.36
CA VAL A 219 -16.05 -1.09 9.74
C VAL A 219 -15.65 -1.96 8.55
N TRP A 220 -15.62 -3.28 8.71
CA TRP A 220 -15.21 -4.21 7.65
C TRP A 220 -16.10 -4.13 6.41
N HIS A 221 -17.41 -3.96 6.60
CA HIS A 221 -18.33 -3.85 5.48
C HIS A 221 -18.02 -2.61 4.64
N ARG A 222 -17.93 -1.42 5.27
CA ARG A 222 -17.65 -0.17 4.55
C ARG A 222 -16.27 -0.17 3.90
N LEU A 223 -15.25 -0.69 4.57
CA LEU A 223 -13.91 -0.78 3.95
C LEU A 223 -13.92 -1.65 2.69
N LEU A 224 -14.63 -2.77 2.70
CA LEU A 224 -14.68 -3.67 1.54
C LEU A 224 -15.63 -3.17 0.43
N SER A 225 -16.70 -2.45 0.75
CA SER A 225 -17.66 -1.95 -0.25
C SER A 225 -17.29 -0.55 -0.79
N GLU A 226 -16.92 0.37 0.09
CA GLU A 226 -16.69 1.79 -0.20
C GLU A 226 -15.20 2.13 -0.32
N GLY A 227 -14.30 1.25 0.14
CA GLY A 227 -12.85 1.43 0.05
C GLY A 227 -12.26 2.35 1.12
N HIS A 228 -13.09 2.95 1.98
CA HIS A 228 -12.65 3.83 3.06
C HIS A 228 -13.56 3.73 4.29
N TRP A 229 -13.04 4.07 5.46
CA TRP A 229 -13.82 4.23 6.68
C TRP A 229 -13.12 5.16 7.66
N THR A 230 -13.87 6.08 8.25
CA THR A 230 -13.36 6.98 9.29
C THR A 230 -14.28 6.90 10.52
N GLY A 231 -13.71 6.81 11.72
CA GLY A 231 -14.49 6.76 12.95
C GLY A 231 -13.68 6.57 14.22
N MET A 232 -14.34 6.72 15.36
CA MET A 232 -13.71 6.58 16.67
C MET A 232 -13.81 5.13 17.17
N LEU A 233 -12.68 4.59 17.64
CA LEU A 233 -12.60 3.31 18.36
C LEU A 233 -11.65 3.47 19.54
N ARG A 234 -11.80 2.66 20.58
CA ARG A 234 -10.86 2.63 21.70
C ARG A 234 -9.77 1.61 21.45
N LEU A 235 -8.55 2.13 21.30
CA LEU A 235 -7.33 1.35 21.14
C LEU A 235 -6.87 0.87 22.52
N LEU A 236 -6.78 -0.44 22.67
CA LEU A 236 -6.35 -1.15 23.86
C LEU A 236 -4.84 -1.36 23.84
N ASN A 237 -4.17 -0.93 24.90
CA ASN A 237 -2.79 -1.33 25.17
C ASN A 237 -2.78 -2.72 25.82
N THR A 238 -2.11 -3.68 25.20
CA THR A 238 -2.15 -5.09 25.65
C THR A 238 -1.40 -5.31 26.96
N LYS A 239 -0.41 -4.47 27.27
CA LYS A 239 0.39 -4.51 28.51
C LYS A 239 -0.27 -3.77 29.65
N SER A 240 -0.64 -2.49 29.47
CA SER A 240 -1.25 -1.71 30.55
C SER A 240 -2.75 -1.99 30.73
N LYS A 241 -3.40 -2.66 29.75
CA LYS A 241 -4.85 -2.88 29.68
C LYS A 241 -5.69 -1.60 29.62
N GLU A 242 -5.06 -0.47 29.36
CA GLU A 242 -5.73 0.81 29.20
C GLU A 242 -6.29 0.93 27.78
N ALA A 243 -7.53 1.42 27.66
CA ALA A 243 -8.19 1.65 26.37
C ALA A 243 -8.38 3.15 26.15
N ARG A 244 -7.77 3.70 25.10
CA ARG A 244 -7.74 5.15 24.82
C ARG A 244 -8.49 5.46 23.52
N PRO A 245 -9.23 6.58 23.45
CA PRO A 245 -10.01 6.93 22.26
C PRO A 245 -9.11 7.40 21.12
N PHE A 246 -9.25 6.77 19.97
CA PHE A 246 -8.55 7.11 18.74
C PHE A 246 -9.56 7.42 17.64
N LEU A 247 -9.32 8.48 16.89
CA LEU A 247 -9.98 8.71 15.61
C LEU A 247 -9.16 8.01 14.54
N PHE A 248 -9.75 7.00 13.90
CA PHE A 248 -9.13 6.24 12.83
C PHE A 248 -9.65 6.68 11.47
N ASP A 249 -8.73 6.69 10.51
CA ASP A 249 -8.98 6.86 9.10
C ASP A 249 -8.33 5.69 8.36
N CYS A 250 -9.18 4.87 7.72
CA CYS A 250 -8.83 3.56 7.19
C CYS A 250 -9.12 3.53 5.69
N TYR A 251 -8.20 2.93 4.92
CA TYR A 251 -8.25 2.89 3.47
C TYR A 251 -7.98 1.48 2.98
N ARG A 252 -8.79 1.00 2.04
CA ARG A 252 -8.51 -0.23 1.30
C ARG A 252 -7.41 0.07 0.28
N LEU A 253 -6.35 -0.72 0.31
CA LEU A 253 -5.24 -0.63 -0.62
C LEU A 253 -5.43 -1.69 -1.71
N ASP A 254 -5.65 -1.22 -2.93
CA ASP A 254 -5.87 -2.05 -4.11
C ASP A 254 -4.61 -2.09 -4.99
N LEU A 255 -4.19 -3.28 -5.41
CA LEU A 255 -3.13 -3.47 -6.40
C LEU A 255 -3.75 -3.98 -7.71
N PRO A 256 -3.63 -3.25 -8.83
CA PRO A 256 -4.02 -3.76 -10.14
C PRO A 256 -3.06 -4.87 -10.61
N PRO A 257 -3.54 -5.98 -11.21
CA PRO A 257 -4.93 -6.37 -11.42
C PRO A 257 -5.52 -7.23 -10.28
N THR A 258 -4.75 -7.50 -9.22
CA THR A 258 -5.06 -8.43 -8.11
C THR A 258 -6.25 -8.02 -7.24
N GLY A 259 -6.61 -6.74 -7.21
CA GLY A 259 -7.68 -6.20 -6.38
C GLY A 259 -7.20 -5.82 -4.98
N PRO A 260 -8.05 -5.86 -3.94
CA PRO A 260 -7.66 -5.46 -2.60
C PRO A 260 -6.60 -6.39 -2.03
N VAL A 261 -5.54 -5.81 -1.47
CA VAL A 261 -4.41 -6.58 -0.90
C VAL A 261 -4.16 -6.27 0.57
N ALA A 262 -4.52 -5.06 1.01
CA ALA A 262 -4.25 -4.61 2.36
C ALA A 262 -5.19 -3.48 2.78
N ILE A 263 -5.13 -3.11 4.05
CA ILE A 263 -5.80 -1.94 4.61
C ILE A 263 -4.76 -1.06 5.29
N GLY A 264 -4.70 0.20 4.88
CA GLY A 264 -3.93 1.25 5.56
C GLY A 264 -4.76 1.90 6.66
N ILE A 265 -4.13 2.22 7.78
CA ILE A 265 -4.77 2.76 8.99
C ILE A 265 -3.94 3.94 9.48
N ILE A 266 -4.59 5.07 9.70
CA ILE A 266 -4.02 6.23 10.40
C ILE A 266 -4.91 6.51 11.60
N GLY A 267 -4.34 6.62 12.79
CA GLY A 267 -5.06 6.80 14.05
C GLY A 267 -4.50 7.95 14.85
N LYS A 268 -5.34 8.87 15.27
CA LYS A 268 -4.95 9.99 16.15
C LYS A 268 -5.57 9.84 17.52
N GLU A 269 -4.74 9.86 18.56
CA GLU A 269 -5.21 9.86 19.93
C GLU A 269 -5.97 11.16 20.23
N VAL A 270 -7.15 11.04 20.82
CA VAL A 270 -7.94 12.20 21.23
C VAL A 270 -7.75 12.39 22.73
N SER A 271 -6.83 13.27 23.12
CA SER A 271 -6.57 13.57 24.53
C SER A 271 -7.80 14.18 25.20
N SER A 272 -8.21 13.63 26.34
CA SER A 272 -9.29 14.14 27.20
C SER A 272 -8.94 15.45 27.94
N THR A 273 -7.90 16.19 27.53
CA THR A 273 -7.33 17.33 28.26
C THR A 273 -7.63 18.68 27.59
N SER A 274 -8.86 19.18 27.73
CA SER A 274 -9.11 20.63 27.80
C SER A 274 -9.24 21.00 29.28
N LYS A 275 -8.17 21.57 29.87
CA LYS A 275 -8.14 22.05 31.26
C LYS A 275 -8.72 23.48 31.33
N THR A 276 -9.86 23.64 32.00
CA THR A 276 -10.15 24.85 32.80
C THR A 276 -10.60 24.40 34.19
N SER A 277 -9.80 24.71 35.21
CA SER A 277 -10.21 24.55 36.59
C SER A 277 -11.22 25.65 36.94
N ILE A 278 -12.45 25.27 37.29
CA ILE A 278 -13.24 25.99 38.30
C ILE A 278 -13.50 24.95 39.39
N GLU A 279 -12.80 25.11 40.51
CA GLU A 279 -13.14 24.39 41.74
C GLU A 279 -14.41 24.99 42.32
N LEU A 280 -15.53 24.28 42.18
CA LEU A 280 -16.46 24.12 43.28
C LEU A 280 -16.63 22.62 43.46
N LYS A 281 -16.52 22.20 44.73
CA LYS A 281 -16.48 20.80 45.16
C LYS A 281 -17.51 19.94 44.40
N ASP A 282 -16.99 18.82 43.92
CA ASP A 282 -17.62 17.78 43.09
C ASP A 282 -17.59 17.98 41.56
N GLY A 283 -16.38 18.28 41.05
CA GLY A 283 -15.72 17.43 40.06
C GLY A 283 -16.23 17.35 38.61
N THR A 284 -16.55 18.47 37.94
CA THR A 284 -16.81 18.53 36.48
C THR A 284 -16.36 19.89 35.91
N SER A 285 -15.52 19.91 34.86
CA SER A 285 -14.78 21.08 34.34
C SER A 285 -15.58 21.94 33.30
N PRO A 286 -15.43 23.29 33.24
CA PRO A 286 -16.25 24.24 32.47
C PRO A 286 -15.73 24.61 31.06
N ALA A 287 -14.54 24.14 30.64
CA ALA A 287 -13.88 24.57 29.39
C ALA A 287 -14.65 24.24 28.10
N ILE A 288 -15.49 23.21 28.13
CA ILE A 288 -16.24 22.72 26.97
C ILE A 288 -17.47 23.60 26.69
N SER A 289 -17.92 24.39 27.67
CA SER A 289 -19.12 25.25 27.53
C SER A 289 -18.86 26.48 26.66
N ASP A 290 -17.74 27.19 26.88
CA ASP A 290 -17.40 28.42 26.15
C ASP A 290 -17.12 28.18 24.65
N GLU A 291 -16.33 27.15 24.30
CA GLU A 291 -16.03 26.80 22.90
C GLU A 291 -17.26 26.30 22.14
N ARG A 292 -18.15 25.57 22.84
CA ARG A 292 -19.40 25.07 22.28
C ARG A 292 -20.41 26.20 22.09
N GLU A 293 -20.47 27.14 23.02
CA GLU A 293 -21.32 28.33 22.95
C GLU A 293 -20.83 29.28 21.85
N GLU A 294 -19.52 29.44 21.68
CA GLU A 294 -18.93 30.21 20.58
C GLU A 294 -19.15 29.52 19.22
N ALA A 295 -18.98 28.21 19.12
CA ALA A 295 -19.29 27.45 17.90
C ALA A 295 -20.77 27.53 17.55
N ALA A 296 -21.66 27.43 18.54
CA ALA A 296 -23.11 27.57 18.36
C ALA A 296 -23.48 28.99 17.90
N ALA A 297 -22.88 30.04 18.48
CA ALA A 297 -23.11 31.43 18.07
C ALA A 297 -22.67 31.68 16.62
N ARG A 298 -21.53 31.11 16.20
CA ARG A 298 -21.05 31.21 14.81
C ARG A 298 -21.98 30.48 13.83
N LEU A 299 -22.54 29.33 14.21
CA LEU A 299 -23.52 28.62 13.37
C LEU A 299 -24.88 29.32 13.29
N GLN A 300 -25.30 30.02 14.35
CA GLN A 300 -26.51 30.86 14.33
C GLN A 300 -26.39 32.04 13.34
N SER A 301 -25.17 32.41 12.94
CA SER A 301 -24.96 33.45 11.92
C SER A 301 -25.21 32.99 10.47
N LEU A 302 -25.33 31.67 10.25
CA LEU A 302 -25.63 31.11 8.93
C LEU A 302 -27.10 31.36 8.56
N SER A 303 -27.32 31.62 7.27
CA SER A 303 -28.68 31.56 6.72
C SER A 303 -29.16 30.10 6.63
N GLU A 304 -30.48 29.91 6.60
CA GLU A 304 -31.10 28.59 6.48
C GLU A 304 -30.53 27.78 5.30
N ARG A 305 -30.32 28.42 4.15
CA ARG A 305 -29.72 27.77 2.96
C ARG A 305 -28.25 27.40 3.16
N GLU A 306 -27.48 28.20 3.89
CA GLU A 306 -26.08 27.89 4.21
C GLU A 306 -26.00 26.72 5.21
N ARG A 307 -26.88 26.68 6.20
CA ARG A 307 -26.99 25.56 7.15
C ARG A 307 -27.41 24.27 6.46
N GLN A 308 -28.40 24.31 5.57
CA GLN A 308 -28.84 23.16 4.77
C GLN A 308 -27.75 22.59 3.85
N VAL A 309 -26.87 23.45 3.35
CA VAL A 309 -25.69 23.02 2.57
C VAL A 309 -24.62 22.43 3.51
N LEU A 310 -24.41 23.00 4.69
CA LEU A 310 -23.45 22.49 5.68
C LEU A 310 -23.81 21.08 6.17
N VAL A 311 -25.08 20.83 6.49
CA VAL A 311 -25.57 19.51 6.95
C VAL A 311 -25.28 18.45 5.89
N ARG A 312 -25.72 18.70 4.65
CA ARG A 312 -25.50 17.78 3.53
C ARG A 312 -24.03 17.55 3.19
N LEU A 313 -23.19 18.57 3.33
CA LEU A 313 -21.73 18.43 3.20
C LEU A 313 -21.13 17.60 4.34
N ALA A 314 -21.66 17.71 5.56
CA ALA A 314 -21.27 16.87 6.69
C ALA A 314 -21.70 15.41 6.49
N ASP A 315 -22.81 15.18 5.78
CA ASP A 315 -23.29 13.85 5.36
C ASP A 315 -22.53 13.29 4.14
N GLY A 316 -21.52 14.01 3.64
CA GLY A 316 -20.65 13.55 2.55
C GLY A 316 -21.28 13.65 1.14
N GLN A 317 -22.43 14.31 1.00
CA GLN A 317 -23.08 14.45 -0.30
C GLN A 317 -22.25 15.29 -1.28
N ALA A 318 -22.20 14.86 -2.54
CA ALA A 318 -21.55 15.60 -3.61
C ALA A 318 -22.38 16.84 -4.01
N HIS A 319 -21.73 17.90 -4.49
CA HIS A 319 -22.44 19.16 -4.84
C HIS A 319 -23.61 18.99 -5.83
N LYS A 320 -23.56 17.96 -6.70
CA LYS A 320 -24.65 17.63 -7.63
C LYS A 320 -25.88 17.05 -6.92
N GLU A 321 -25.66 16.25 -5.87
CA GLU A 321 -26.73 15.65 -5.06
C GLU A 321 -27.38 16.73 -4.19
N ILE A 322 -26.57 17.59 -3.55
CA ILE A 322 -27.05 18.76 -2.79
C ILE A 322 -27.90 19.68 -3.66
N ALA A 323 -27.46 19.94 -4.90
CA ALA A 323 -28.18 20.78 -5.85
C ALA A 323 -29.55 20.17 -6.22
N HIS A 324 -29.58 18.86 -6.44
CA HIS A 324 -30.81 18.11 -6.72
C HIS A 324 -31.79 18.18 -5.53
N ASP A 325 -31.30 17.87 -4.33
CA ASP A 325 -32.12 17.80 -3.11
C ASP A 325 -32.67 19.16 -2.68
N LEU A 326 -31.95 20.25 -2.98
CA LEU A 326 -32.37 21.61 -2.64
C LEU A 326 -33.13 22.33 -3.77
N GLY A 327 -33.26 21.72 -4.95
CA GLY A 327 -33.90 22.31 -6.12
C GLY A 327 -33.17 23.55 -6.65
N ILE A 328 -31.83 23.57 -6.57
CA ILE A 328 -30.97 24.70 -6.99
C ILE A 328 -29.86 24.23 -7.94
N SER A 329 -29.16 25.17 -8.58
CA SER A 329 -28.01 24.81 -9.43
C SER A 329 -26.76 24.47 -8.60
N VAL A 330 -25.87 23.64 -9.14
CA VAL A 330 -24.55 23.34 -8.54
C VAL A 330 -23.75 24.62 -8.28
N ARG A 331 -23.80 25.57 -9.21
CA ARG A 331 -23.17 26.89 -9.05
C ARG A 331 -23.75 27.66 -7.86
N THR A 332 -25.04 27.51 -7.59
CA THR A 332 -25.70 28.11 -6.42
C THR A 332 -25.24 27.45 -5.12
N VAL A 333 -25.03 26.13 -5.10
CA VAL A 333 -24.44 25.40 -3.96
C VAL A 333 -23.04 25.91 -3.64
N GLU A 334 -22.20 26.11 -4.66
CA GLU A 334 -20.83 26.66 -4.49
C GLU A 334 -20.82 28.09 -3.93
N VAL A 335 -21.79 28.91 -4.34
CA VAL A 335 -21.98 30.28 -3.80
C VAL A 335 -22.39 30.21 -2.33
N HIS A 336 -23.33 29.34 -1.96
CA HIS A 336 -23.72 29.14 -0.56
C HIS A 336 -22.57 28.60 0.28
N ARG A 337 -21.78 27.65 -0.24
CA ARG A 337 -20.57 27.13 0.41
C ARG A 337 -19.56 28.24 0.68
N SER A 338 -19.29 29.08 -0.31
CA SER A 338 -18.30 30.16 -0.18
C SER A 338 -18.74 31.23 0.83
N ARG A 339 -20.04 31.56 0.87
CA ARG A 339 -20.59 32.51 1.85
C ARG A 339 -20.64 31.92 3.27
N MET A 340 -21.00 30.64 3.39
CA MET A 340 -20.95 29.88 4.63
C MET A 340 -19.54 29.88 5.24
N LEU A 341 -18.50 29.52 4.48
CA LEU A 341 -17.11 29.52 4.96
C LEU A 341 -16.69 30.91 5.45
N ARG A 342 -17.03 31.95 4.70
CA ARG A 342 -16.75 33.34 5.07
C ARG A 342 -17.47 33.76 6.36
N ARG A 343 -18.73 33.36 6.55
CA ARG A 343 -19.53 33.67 7.75
C ARG A 343 -19.07 32.92 8.99
N LEU A 344 -18.64 31.67 8.83
CA LEU A 344 -18.06 30.87 9.90
C LEU A 344 -16.61 31.26 10.23
N GLY A 345 -15.97 32.10 9.41
CA GLY A 345 -14.58 32.53 9.59
C GLY A 345 -13.54 31.44 9.34
N VAL A 346 -13.90 30.43 8.54
CA VAL A 346 -13.07 29.24 8.26
C VAL A 346 -12.68 29.18 6.79
N LYS A 347 -11.56 28.50 6.49
CA LYS A 347 -11.01 28.44 5.13
C LYS A 347 -11.43 27.17 4.40
N THR A 348 -11.78 26.12 5.13
CA THR A 348 -12.10 24.80 4.55
C THR A 348 -13.44 24.26 5.01
N VAL A 349 -14.02 23.37 4.20
CA VAL A 349 -15.27 22.67 4.55
C VAL A 349 -15.06 21.75 5.76
N ALA A 350 -13.89 21.13 5.89
CA ALA A 350 -13.54 20.31 7.05
C ALA A 350 -13.58 21.11 8.36
N GLU A 351 -13.08 22.35 8.36
CA GLU A 351 -13.18 23.26 9.50
C GLU A 351 -14.64 23.66 9.81
N ALA A 352 -15.46 23.88 8.77
CA ALA A 352 -16.89 24.18 8.95
C ALA A 352 -17.67 22.99 9.53
N ILE A 353 -17.39 21.77 9.07
CA ILE A 353 -17.96 20.53 9.60
C ILE A 353 -17.52 20.33 11.05
N LYS A 354 -16.25 20.58 11.37
CA LYS A 354 -15.75 20.54 12.75
C LYS A 354 -16.52 21.50 13.66
N LEU A 355 -16.80 22.73 13.22
CA LEU A 355 -17.63 23.68 13.98
C LEU A 355 -19.07 23.19 14.15
N ALA A 356 -19.69 22.64 13.10
CA ALA A 356 -21.04 22.06 13.15
C ALA A 356 -21.15 20.94 14.19
N VAL A 357 -20.16 20.04 14.21
CA VAL A 357 -20.08 18.92 15.16
C VAL A 357 -19.85 19.43 16.59
N LEU A 358 -18.97 20.41 16.79
CA LEU A 358 -18.70 21.01 18.11
C LEU A 358 -19.94 21.66 18.72
N ALA A 359 -20.74 22.36 17.93
CA ALA A 359 -21.99 22.96 18.40
C ALA A 359 -23.13 21.95 18.59
N GLY A 360 -22.95 20.70 18.17
CA GLY A 360 -23.98 19.67 18.24
C GLY A 360 -25.11 19.90 17.24
N LEU A 361 -24.79 20.45 16.06
CA LEU A 361 -25.73 20.54 14.94
C LEU A 361 -26.08 19.13 14.47
N LYS A 362 -27.11 18.56 15.08
CA LYS A 362 -27.86 17.42 14.55
C LYS A 362 -29.08 17.96 13.82
N GLU A 363 -29.60 17.17 12.88
CA GLU A 363 -30.79 17.49 12.08
C GLU A 363 -31.92 18.14 12.88
#